data_AF-A0A0C3RQQ2-F1
#
_entry.id   AF-A0A0C3RQQ2-F1
#
_cell.length_a   1.000
_cell.length_b   1.000
_cell.length_c   1.000
_cell.angle_alpha   90.00
_cell.angle_beta   90.00
_cell.angle_gamma   90.00
#
_symmetry.space_group_name_H-M   'P 1'
#
loop_
_entity.id
_entity.type
_entity.pdbx_description
1 polymer ?
#
loop_
_entity_poly.entity_id
_entity_poly.type
_entity_poly.pdbx_seq_one_letter_code
_entity_poly.pdbx_strand_id
1 'polypeptide(L)'
;LPSLPVKPPVFEPSGRLTQERLNEMKINPDKFLWPEEEKLAIHVLKTHQNHFVFEDSQRGSFREDYFSPYIIPVVPHIPWAFKNIPIPLGIQDRVIELLREKIAAGVYEPSQ
;
A
#
# COMPACT_ATOMS: atom_id res chain seq x y z
N LEU A 1 -4.16 18.71 -15.94
CA LEU A 1 -4.85 17.41 -15.77
C LEU A 1 -4.75 16.64 -17.08
N PRO A 2 -4.57 15.31 -17.07
CA PRO A 2 -4.59 14.53 -18.30
C PRO A 2 -5.95 14.66 -19.01
N SER A 3 -5.96 14.60 -20.34
CA SER A 3 -7.19 14.66 -21.14
C SER A 3 -8.00 13.38 -20.94
N LEU A 4 -9.30 13.52 -20.69
CA LEU A 4 -10.20 12.37 -20.52
C LEU A 4 -10.69 11.86 -21.89
N PRO A 5 -10.69 10.54 -22.12
CA PRO A 5 -11.24 9.98 -23.35
C PRO A 5 -12.76 10.17 -23.38
N VAL A 6 -13.26 10.61 -24.53
CA VAL A 6 -14.72 10.76 -24.78
C VAL A 6 -15.42 9.39 -24.85
N LYS A 7 -14.67 8.34 -25.24
CA LYS A 7 -15.14 6.95 -25.24
C LYS A 7 -14.14 6.09 -24.45
N PRO A 8 -14.41 5.83 -23.17
CA PRO A 8 -13.50 5.03 -22.36
C PRO A 8 -13.43 3.59 -22.90
N PRO A 9 -12.22 3.00 -22.99
CA PRO A 9 -12.07 1.61 -23.43
C PRO A 9 -12.68 0.64 -22.42
N VAL A 10 -12.96 -0.59 -22.87
CA VAL A 10 -13.37 -1.67 -21.97
C VAL A 10 -12.25 -1.96 -20.99
N PHE A 11 -12.60 -2.23 -19.73
CA PHE A 11 -11.61 -2.57 -18.72
C PHE A 11 -10.93 -3.89 -19.06
N GLU A 12 -9.60 -3.86 -19.04
CA GLU A 12 -8.76 -5.05 -19.10
C GLU A 12 -7.88 -5.02 -17.86
N PRO A 13 -7.84 -6.11 -17.07
CA PRO A 13 -6.96 -6.22 -15.92
C PRO A 13 -5.52 -5.91 -16.30
N SER A 14 -4.87 -5.02 -15.55
CA SER A 14 -3.49 -4.65 -15.82
C SER A 14 -2.75 -4.37 -14.52
N GLY A 15 -1.50 -4.83 -14.43
CA GLY A 15 -0.59 -4.51 -13.34
C GLY A 15 -1.21 -4.74 -11.97
N ARG A 16 -1.43 -3.65 -11.23
CA ARG A 16 -1.94 -3.69 -9.85
C ARG A 16 -3.46 -3.77 -9.76
N LEU A 17 -4.18 -3.34 -10.79
CA LEU A 17 -5.65 -3.31 -10.80
C LEU A 17 -6.18 -4.58 -11.47
N THR A 18 -6.45 -5.61 -10.67
CA THR A 18 -7.08 -6.86 -11.10
C THR A 18 -8.60 -6.76 -11.05
N GLN A 19 -9.31 -7.68 -11.72
CA GLN A 19 -10.77 -7.72 -11.68
C GLN A 19 -11.30 -7.93 -10.24
N GLU A 20 -10.64 -8.77 -9.45
CA GLU A 20 -10.98 -9.03 -8.05
C GLU A 20 -10.91 -7.76 -7.20
N ARG A 21 -9.78 -7.03 -7.29
CA ARG A 21 -9.59 -5.75 -6.60
C ARG A 21 -10.61 -4.70 -7.03
N LEU A 22 -10.95 -4.66 -8.31
CA LEU A 22 -11.97 -3.75 -8.83
C LEU A 22 -13.37 -4.08 -8.27
N ASN A 23 -13.69 -5.37 -8.16
CA ASN A 23 -14.95 -5.82 -7.57
C ASN A 23 -15.03 -5.49 -6.07
N GLU A 24 -13.92 -5.61 -5.34
CA GLU A 24 -13.81 -5.24 -3.92
C GLU A 24 -14.02 -3.74 -3.68
N MET A 25 -13.60 -2.89 -4.63
CA MET A 25 -13.82 -1.43 -4.54
C MET A 25 -15.30 -1.05 -4.62
N LYS A 26 -16.19 -1.94 -5.08
CA LYS A 26 -17.64 -1.73 -5.19
C LYS A 26 -17.99 -0.37 -5.80
N ILE A 27 -17.41 -0.08 -6.97
CA ILE A 27 -17.69 1.15 -7.69
C ILE A 27 -19.20 1.17 -8.04
N ASN A 28 -19.85 2.32 -7.82
CA ASN A 28 -21.27 2.54 -8.16
C ASN A 28 -22.27 1.61 -7.44
N PRO A 29 -22.25 1.47 -6.09
CA PRO A 29 -23.15 0.55 -5.39
C PRO A 29 -24.63 0.94 -5.55
N ASP A 30 -24.91 2.25 -5.63
CA ASP A 30 -26.26 2.80 -5.74
C ASP A 30 -26.74 2.93 -7.20
N LYS A 31 -25.94 2.50 -8.18
CA LYS A 31 -26.20 2.63 -9.63
C LYS A 31 -26.54 4.06 -10.07
N PHE A 32 -25.95 5.06 -9.41
CA PHE A 32 -26.09 6.46 -9.75
C PHE A 32 -25.38 6.80 -11.07
N LEU A 33 -24.19 6.23 -11.29
CA LEU A 33 -23.39 6.47 -12.49
C LEU A 33 -23.97 5.74 -13.70
N TRP A 34 -23.90 6.38 -14.86
CA TRP A 34 -24.24 5.75 -16.13
C TRP A 34 -23.16 4.72 -16.52
N PRO A 35 -23.49 3.71 -17.35
CA PRO A 35 -22.52 2.70 -17.76
C PRO A 35 -21.25 3.26 -18.43
N GLU A 36 -21.33 4.42 -19.09
CA GLU A 36 -20.16 5.09 -19.66
C GLU A 36 -19.33 5.86 -18.61
N GLU A 37 -19.98 6.44 -17.61
CA GLU A 37 -19.31 7.11 -16.50
C GLU A 37 -18.57 6.11 -15.60
N GLU A 38 -19.17 4.95 -15.36
CA GLU A 38 -18.53 3.86 -14.62
C GLU A 38 -17.27 3.36 -15.36
N LYS A 39 -17.36 3.17 -16.69
CA LYS A 39 -16.18 2.85 -17.51
C LYS A 39 -15.11 3.93 -17.45
N LEU A 40 -15.51 5.20 -17.44
CA LEU A 40 -14.57 6.32 -17.33
C LEU A 40 -13.86 6.32 -15.96
N ALA A 41 -14.59 6.08 -14.87
CA ALA A 41 -14.02 5.97 -13.54
C ALA A 41 -13.00 4.82 -13.46
N ILE A 42 -13.35 3.65 -13.98
CA ILE A 42 -12.45 2.49 -14.05
C ILE A 42 -11.21 2.81 -14.90
N HIS A 43 -11.37 3.53 -16.01
CA HIS A 43 -10.25 3.95 -16.85
C HIS A 43 -9.30 4.90 -16.12
N VAL A 44 -9.82 5.86 -15.35
CA VAL A 44 -9.00 6.74 -14.51
C VAL A 44 -8.23 5.95 -13.46
N LEU A 45 -8.89 5.01 -12.78
CA LEU A 45 -8.24 4.11 -11.81
C LEU A 45 -7.13 3.29 -12.46
N LYS A 46 -7.37 2.72 -13.65
CA LYS A 46 -6.37 1.97 -14.42
C LYS A 46 -5.17 2.83 -14.81
N THR A 47 -5.42 4.07 -15.23
CA THR A 47 -4.38 5.04 -15.61
C THR A 47 -3.49 5.38 -14.41
N HIS A 48 -4.08 5.49 -13.23
CA HIS A 48 -3.38 5.82 -12.00
C HIS A 48 -3.08 4.62 -11.11
N GLN A 49 -3.14 3.38 -11.63
CA GLN A 49 -3.03 2.14 -10.85
C GLN A 49 -1.80 2.06 -9.94
N ASN A 50 -0.70 2.71 -10.32
CA ASN A 50 0.56 2.72 -9.55
C ASN A 50 0.51 3.58 -8.29
N HIS A 51 -0.51 4.43 -8.13
CA HIS A 51 -0.73 5.24 -6.94
C HIS A 51 -1.54 4.49 -5.88
N PHE A 52 -2.21 3.41 -6.26
CA PHE A 52 -2.91 2.55 -5.32
C PHE A 52 -1.95 1.49 -4.76
N VAL A 53 -2.13 1.23 -3.47
CA VAL A 53 -1.32 0.29 -2.68
C VAL A 53 -2.26 -0.82 -2.22
N PHE A 54 -2.06 -2.03 -2.75
CA PHE A 54 -2.83 -3.21 -2.36
C PHE A 54 -2.05 -4.16 -1.44
N GLU A 55 -0.72 -4.05 -1.47
CA GLU A 55 0.22 -4.86 -0.68
C GLU A 55 1.22 -3.93 0.01
N ASP A 56 1.76 -4.33 1.16
CA ASP A 56 2.75 -3.53 1.91
C ASP A 56 4.04 -3.30 1.10
N SER A 57 4.38 -4.22 0.19
CA SER A 57 5.50 -4.10 -0.76
C SER A 57 5.33 -2.95 -1.77
N GLN A 58 4.10 -2.51 -2.02
CA GLN A 58 3.77 -1.43 -2.95
C GLN A 58 3.74 -0.06 -2.26
N ARG A 59 3.89 -0.04 -0.93
CA ARG A 59 3.94 1.17 -0.13
C ARG A 59 5.16 2.00 -0.53
N GLY A 60 4.93 3.25 -0.89
CA GLY A 60 6.03 4.20 -1.11
C GLY A 60 6.65 4.68 0.20
N SER A 61 7.96 4.92 0.17
CA SER A 61 8.66 5.70 1.21
C SER A 61 8.70 7.18 0.81
N PHE A 62 8.85 8.04 1.81
CA PHE A 62 9.14 9.45 1.55
C PHE A 62 10.47 9.58 0.83
N ARG A 63 10.54 10.52 -0.13
CA ARG A 63 11.79 10.78 -0.83
C ARG A 63 12.77 11.48 0.10
N GLU A 64 13.98 10.93 0.20
CA GLU A 64 15.06 11.45 1.06
C GLU A 64 15.54 12.84 0.64
N ASP A 65 15.36 13.22 -0.64
CA ASP A 65 15.73 14.53 -1.15
C ASP A 65 14.76 15.65 -0.74
N TYR A 66 13.56 15.28 -0.27
CA TYR A 66 12.55 16.22 0.21
C TYR A 66 12.40 16.19 1.73
N PHE A 67 12.59 15.02 2.36
CA PHE A 67 12.44 14.84 3.80
C PHE A 67 13.73 14.31 4.42
N SER A 68 14.35 15.11 5.29
CA SER A 68 15.48 14.65 6.09
C SER A 68 15.03 13.60 7.12
N PRO A 69 15.91 12.66 7.51
CA PRO A 69 15.64 11.76 8.62
C PRO A 69 15.22 12.50 9.89
N TYR A 70 14.26 11.95 10.62
CA TYR A 70 13.79 12.54 11.87
C TYR A 70 14.77 12.26 13.01
N ILE A 71 15.22 13.30 13.69
CA ILE A 71 16.06 13.18 14.89
C ILE A 71 15.15 13.16 16.11
N ILE A 72 15.14 12.04 16.82
CA ILE A 72 14.37 11.90 18.06
C ILE A 72 15.09 12.69 19.17
N PRO A 73 14.48 13.72 19.77
CA PRO A 73 15.10 14.45 20.87
C PRO A 73 15.16 13.55 22.11
N VAL A 74 16.33 13.48 22.74
CA VAL A 74 16.57 12.65 23.92
C VAL A 74 16.98 13.50 25.12
N VAL A 75 16.55 13.08 26.31
CA VAL A 75 17.08 13.57 27.59
C VAL A 75 18.24 12.64 28.00
N PRO A 76 19.27 13.09 28.73
CA PRO A 76 20.31 12.19 29.23
C PRO A 76 19.73 10.98 29.96
N HIS A 77 19.96 9.79 29.42
CA HIS A 77 19.47 8.52 29.95
C HIS A 77 20.51 7.42 29.71
N ILE A 78 20.35 6.30 30.42
CA ILE A 78 21.16 5.10 30.21
C ILE A 78 20.36 4.19 29.27
N PRO A 79 20.96 3.68 28.18
CA PRO A 79 20.30 2.70 27.32
C PRO A 79 19.86 1.49 28.16
N TRP A 80 18.59 1.08 28.00
CA TRP A 80 18.08 -0.12 28.63
C TRP A 80 17.90 -1.23 27.60
N ALA A 81 17.98 -2.48 28.04
CA ALA A 81 17.60 -3.64 27.24
C ALA A 81 16.68 -4.50 28.10
N PHE A 82 15.43 -4.61 27.68
CA PHE A 82 14.46 -5.50 28.33
C PHE A 82 14.38 -6.82 27.58
N LYS A 83 14.14 -7.92 28.29
CA LYS A 83 14.01 -9.23 27.67
C LYS A 83 12.75 -9.28 26.79
N ASN A 84 12.89 -9.79 25.55
CA ASN A 84 11.77 -9.94 24.63
C ASN A 84 10.69 -10.85 25.21
N ILE A 85 9.43 -10.47 25.01
CA ILE A 85 8.26 -11.28 25.38
C ILE A 85 8.20 -12.51 24.46
N PRO A 86 8.06 -13.73 25.00
CA PRO A 86 7.99 -14.93 24.18
C PRO A 86 6.74 -14.92 23.30
N ILE A 87 6.92 -15.26 22.02
CA ILE A 87 5.82 -15.35 21.06
C ILE A 87 5.12 -16.72 21.25
N PRO A 88 3.79 -16.76 21.43
CA PRO A 88 3.04 -18.01 21.48
C PRO A 88 3.19 -18.82 20.20
N LEU A 89 3.35 -20.15 20.32
CA LEU A 89 3.57 -21.04 19.18
C LEU A 89 2.46 -20.95 18.12
N GLY A 90 1.19 -20.81 18.54
CA GLY A 90 0.05 -20.74 17.61
C GLY A 90 0.03 -19.50 16.70
N ILE A 91 0.84 -18.48 16.97
CA ILE A 91 0.95 -17.28 16.11
C ILE A 91 2.35 -17.09 15.53
N GLN A 92 3.28 -18.00 15.81
CA GLN A 92 4.69 -17.83 15.49
C GLN A 92 4.91 -17.65 13.99
N ASP A 93 4.33 -18.51 13.16
CA ASP A 93 4.49 -18.47 11.71
C ASP A 93 3.96 -17.16 11.12
N ARG A 94 2.79 -16.70 11.60
CA ARG A 94 2.20 -15.42 11.18
C ARG A 94 3.08 -14.23 11.54
N VAL A 95 3.72 -14.25 12.71
CA VAL A 95 4.66 -13.18 13.11
C VAL A 95 5.90 -13.21 12.23
N ILE A 96 6.43 -14.39 11.90
CA ILE A 96 7.58 -14.54 11.01
C ILE A 96 7.26 -14.00 9.61
N GLU A 97 6.08 -14.34 9.06
CA GLU A 97 5.62 -13.82 7.77
C GLU A 97 5.53 -12.30 7.78
N LEU A 98 4.89 -11.72 8.80
CA LEU A 98 4.78 -10.27 8.94
C LEU A 98 6.15 -9.59 9.03
N LEU A 99 7.10 -10.16 9.77
CA LEU A 99 8.46 -9.62 9.85
C LEU A 99 9.17 -9.66 8.50
N ARG A 100 9.02 -10.75 7.74
CA ARG A 100 9.59 -10.86 6.38
C ARG A 100 9.00 -9.82 5.43
N GLU A 101 7.69 -9.59 5.48
CA GLU A 101 7.03 -8.56 4.69
C GLU A 101 7.56 -7.16 5.02
N LYS A 102 7.74 -6.84 6.31
CA LYS A 102 8.27 -5.54 6.74
C LYS A 102 9.73 -5.31 6.34
N ILE A 103 10.54 -6.36 6.35
CA ILE A 103 11.92 -6.32 5.84
C ILE A 103 11.90 -6.13 4.32
N ALA A 104 11.07 -6.88 3.59
CA ALA A 104 10.95 -6.75 2.14
C ALA A 104 10.43 -5.36 1.71
N ALA A 105 9.55 -4.75 2.51
CA ALA A 105 9.08 -3.38 2.30
C ALA A 105 10.12 -2.30 2.69
N GLY A 106 11.28 -2.68 3.24
CA GLY A 106 12.32 -1.74 3.67
C GLY A 106 11.99 -0.94 4.92
N VAL A 107 10.98 -1.38 5.70
CA VAL A 107 10.59 -0.71 6.96
C VAL A 107 11.50 -1.16 8.11
N TYR A 108 11.92 -2.43 8.11
CA TYR A 108 12.82 -2.99 9.11
C TYR A 108 14.16 -3.37 8.50
N GLU A 109 15.23 -3.08 9.23
CA GLU A 109 16.60 -3.43 8.89
C GLU A 109 17.29 -4.15 10.06
N PRO A 110 18.26 -5.04 9.80
CA PRO A 110 19.05 -5.64 10.86
C PRO A 110 19.88 -4.58 11.59
N SER A 111 19.82 -4.56 12.92
CA SER A 111 20.72 -3.74 13.74
C SER A 111 22.08 -4.44 13.90
N GLN A 112 23.18 -3.68 13.81
CA GLN A 112 24.55 -4.15 14.11
C GLN A 112 24.79 -4.31 15.62
#